data_AF-A0A3D0PCN2-F1
#
_entry.id   AF-A0A3D0PCN2-F1
#
_cell.length_a   1.000
_cell.length_b   1.000
_cell.length_c   1.000
_cell.angle_alpha   90.00
_cell.angle_beta   90.00
_cell.angle_gamma   90.00
#
_symmetry.space_group_name_H-M   'P 1'
#
loop_
_entity.id
_entity.type
_entity.pdbx_description
1 polymer ?
#
loop_
_entity_poly.entity_id
_entity_poly.type
_entity_poly.pdbx_seq_one_letter_code
_entity_poly.pdbx_strand_id
1 'polypeptide(L)'
;HLGVQSLWATPPPAGHGQVRTAHGVLPVPAPAVLEIARRCQLPLASSTGFLPGELTTPTGLALLAVWVDHWESPPAHTPDRVGVGLGQRQLDRPNLLRLCLPAAAASDEPAERQTVLVQQC
;
A
#
# COMPACT_ATOMS: atom_id res chain seq x y z
N HIS A 1 9.37 12.15 16.96
CA HIS A 1 8.63 11.27 16.03
C HIS A 1 8.49 11.99 14.69
N LEU A 2 8.45 11.31 13.54
CA LEU A 2 8.72 11.88 12.19
C LEU A 2 7.93 13.16 11.78
N GLY A 3 6.88 13.53 12.51
CA GLY A 3 6.10 14.74 12.29
C GLY A 3 5.20 14.63 11.06
N VAL A 4 4.81 13.40 10.69
CA VAL A 4 3.93 13.12 9.56
C VAL A 4 2.51 13.55 9.91
N GLN A 5 1.89 14.30 9.02
CA GLN A 5 0.54 14.84 9.19
C GLN A 5 -0.48 14.16 8.27
N SER A 6 -0.03 13.69 7.10
CA SER A 6 -0.87 12.96 6.14
C SER A 6 -0.11 11.86 5.41
N LEU A 7 -0.81 10.80 5.02
CA LEU A 7 -0.28 9.67 4.27
C LEU A 7 -1.03 9.49 2.94
N TRP A 8 -0.24 9.38 1.86
CA TRP A 8 -0.71 9.11 0.51
C TRP A 8 -0.34 7.69 0.11
N ALA A 9 -1.27 6.98 -0.52
CA ALA A 9 -1.01 5.70 -1.15
C ALA A 9 -1.79 5.57 -2.45
N THR A 10 -1.15 5.05 -3.48
CA THR A 10 -1.89 4.65 -4.68
C THR A 10 -2.76 3.43 -4.34
N PRO A 11 -4.00 3.32 -4.88
CA PRO A 11 -4.84 2.17 -4.65
C PRO A 11 -4.08 0.87 -4.97
N PRO A 12 -4.01 -0.10 -4.04
CA PRO A 12 -3.20 -1.27 -4.23
C PRO A 12 -3.96 -2.25 -5.14
N PRO A 13 -3.25 -3.02 -5.99
CA PRO A 13 -3.89 -4.04 -6.78
C PRO A 13 -4.30 -5.20 -5.88
N ALA A 14 -5.53 -5.68 -6.01
CA ALA A 14 -6.07 -6.71 -5.13
C ALA A 14 -5.46 -8.10 -5.38
N GLY A 15 -4.93 -8.32 -6.58
CA GLY A 15 -4.47 -9.60 -7.11
C GLY A 15 -5.54 -10.36 -7.86
N HIS A 16 -5.17 -11.51 -8.39
CA HIS A 16 -6.06 -12.40 -9.14
C HIS A 16 -5.57 -13.84 -9.08
N GLY A 17 -6.43 -14.79 -9.48
CA GLY A 17 -6.11 -16.22 -9.46
C GLY A 17 -6.51 -16.88 -8.14
N GLN A 18 -5.63 -17.74 -7.61
CA GLN A 18 -5.89 -18.53 -6.42
C GLN A 18 -4.65 -18.60 -5.52
N VAL A 19 -4.86 -18.71 -4.21
CA VAL A 19 -3.77 -18.91 -3.24
C VAL A 19 -4.07 -20.04 -2.28
N ARG A 20 -3.02 -20.77 -1.89
CA ARG A 20 -3.11 -21.83 -0.88
C ARG A 20 -2.93 -21.23 0.51
N THR A 21 -3.87 -21.50 1.40
CA THR A 21 -3.89 -21.01 2.78
C THR A 21 -4.09 -22.18 3.75
N ALA A 22 -4.05 -21.89 5.05
CA ALA A 22 -4.42 -22.88 6.09
C ALA A 22 -5.88 -23.38 5.96
N HIS A 23 -6.74 -22.64 5.27
CA HIS A 23 -8.15 -22.96 5.05
C HIS A 23 -8.40 -23.58 3.65
N GLY A 24 -7.34 -24.03 2.98
CA GLY A 24 -7.42 -24.56 1.62
C GLY A 24 -7.14 -23.50 0.56
N VAL A 25 -7.58 -23.78 -0.67
CA VAL A 25 -7.39 -22.88 -1.82
C VAL A 25 -8.49 -21.84 -1.85
N LEU A 26 -8.10 -20.58 -1.84
CA LEU A 26 -9.03 -19.44 -1.87
C LEU A 26 -8.86 -18.64 -3.18
N PRO A 27 -9.95 -18.07 -3.72
CA PRO A 27 -9.85 -17.12 -4.82
C PRO A 27 -9.13 -15.85 -4.37
N VAL A 28 -8.44 -15.21 -5.32
CA VAL A 28 -7.89 -13.86 -5.15
C VAL A 28 -8.73 -12.89 -6.00
N PRO A 29 -9.17 -11.74 -5.45
CA PRO A 29 -8.82 -11.21 -4.12
C PRO A 29 -9.35 -12.05 -2.96
N ALA A 30 -8.54 -12.16 -1.89
CA ALA A 30 -8.94 -12.94 -0.72
C ALA A 30 -10.26 -12.38 -0.14
N PRO A 31 -11.20 -13.21 0.36
CA PRO A 31 -12.50 -12.73 0.83
C PRO A 31 -12.42 -11.59 1.85
N ALA A 32 -11.44 -11.64 2.74
CA ALA A 32 -11.21 -10.58 3.73
C ALA A 32 -10.76 -9.24 3.09
N VAL A 33 -9.98 -9.28 2.00
CA VAL A 33 -9.59 -8.07 1.25
C VAL A 33 -10.81 -7.37 0.69
N LEU A 34 -11.72 -8.12 0.05
CA LEU A 34 -12.96 -7.56 -0.50
C LEU A 34 -13.87 -6.99 0.59
N GLU A 35 -13.99 -7.69 1.71
CA GLU A 35 -14.86 -7.23 2.80
C GLU A 35 -14.31 -5.98 3.51
N ILE A 36 -12.99 -5.87 3.70
CA ILE A 36 -12.34 -4.65 4.21
C ILE A 36 -12.56 -3.50 3.23
N ALA A 37 -12.26 -3.70 1.94
CA ALA A 37 -12.45 -2.66 0.93
C ALA A 37 -13.91 -2.16 0.88
N ARG A 38 -14.88 -3.08 0.92
CA ARG A 38 -16.31 -2.75 0.94
C ARG A 38 -16.72 -1.97 2.19
N ARG A 39 -16.31 -2.42 3.40
CA ARG A 39 -16.70 -1.78 4.66
C ARG A 39 -16.07 -0.41 4.85
N CYS A 40 -14.80 -0.27 4.44
CA CYS A 40 -14.03 0.96 4.59
C CYS A 40 -14.12 1.87 3.36
N GLN A 41 -14.87 1.49 2.32
CA GLN A 41 -15.02 2.23 1.06
C GLN A 41 -13.66 2.55 0.39
N LEU A 42 -12.77 1.56 0.34
CA LEU A 42 -11.41 1.72 -0.19
C LEU A 42 -11.35 1.34 -1.67
N PRO A 43 -10.61 2.11 -2.49
CA PRO A 43 -10.37 1.74 -3.87
C PRO A 43 -9.37 0.60 -3.98
N LEU A 44 -9.53 -0.23 -5.02
CA LEU A 44 -8.59 -1.27 -5.42
C LEU A 44 -8.18 -1.04 -6.86
N ALA A 45 -6.89 -1.13 -7.16
CA ALA A 45 -6.40 -0.99 -8.53
C ALA A 45 -6.58 -2.29 -9.33
N SER A 46 -6.53 -2.15 -10.66
CA SER A 46 -6.46 -3.29 -11.56
C SER A 46 -5.21 -4.13 -11.28
N SER A 47 -5.37 -5.45 -11.39
CA SER A 47 -4.25 -6.40 -11.32
C SER A 47 -3.73 -6.80 -12.72
N THR A 48 -4.15 -6.09 -13.77
CA THR A 48 -3.65 -6.29 -15.14
C THR A 48 -2.14 -6.11 -15.19
N GLY A 49 -1.43 -7.06 -15.82
CA GLY A 49 0.02 -7.02 -15.98
C GLY A 49 0.82 -7.59 -14.79
N PHE A 50 0.16 -7.95 -13.69
CA PHE A 50 0.79 -8.68 -12.58
C PHE A 50 0.70 -10.19 -12.80
N LEU A 51 1.57 -10.96 -12.12
CA LEU A 51 1.46 -12.41 -12.06
C LEU A 51 0.29 -12.84 -11.17
N PRO A 52 -0.30 -14.04 -11.39
CA PRO A 52 -1.33 -14.58 -10.51
C PRO A 52 -0.84 -14.72 -9.08
N GLY A 53 -1.66 -14.31 -8.13
CA GLY A 53 -1.35 -14.39 -6.71
C GLY A 53 -1.93 -13.24 -5.90
N GLU A 54 -1.77 -13.37 -4.58
CA GLU A 54 -2.12 -12.32 -3.64
C GLU A 54 -1.11 -11.18 -3.74
N LEU A 55 -1.58 -10.02 -4.22
CA LEU A 55 -0.79 -8.79 -4.26
C LEU A 55 -1.07 -7.92 -3.04
N THR A 56 -2.31 -7.90 -2.56
CA THR A 56 -2.68 -7.23 -1.32
C THR A 56 -3.17 -8.25 -0.31
N THR A 57 -2.51 -8.31 0.85
CA THR A 57 -2.94 -9.19 1.95
C THR A 57 -4.05 -8.52 2.77
N PRO A 58 -4.91 -9.27 3.47
CA PRO A 58 -5.89 -8.70 4.39
C PRO A 58 -5.26 -7.77 5.43
N THR A 59 -4.13 -8.19 6.02
CA THR A 59 -3.39 -7.37 6.99
C THR A 59 -2.86 -6.09 6.37
N GLY A 60 -2.29 -6.16 5.18
CA GLY A 60 -1.79 -4.98 4.46
C GLY A 60 -2.91 -3.98 4.21
N LEU A 61 -4.04 -4.42 3.65
CA LEU A 61 -5.17 -3.53 3.41
C LEU A 61 -5.75 -2.94 4.69
N ALA A 62 -5.84 -3.72 5.78
CA ALA A 62 -6.31 -3.23 7.07
C ALA A 62 -5.40 -2.12 7.64
N LEU A 63 -4.08 -2.23 7.49
CA LEU A 63 -3.15 -1.18 7.90
C LEU A 63 -3.32 0.08 7.05
N LEU A 64 -3.45 -0.07 5.73
CA LEU A 64 -3.69 1.07 4.83
C LEU A 64 -5.01 1.76 5.16
N ALA A 65 -6.06 1.00 5.47
CA ALA A 65 -7.38 1.52 5.85
C ALA A 65 -7.34 2.45 7.07
N VAL A 66 -6.38 2.24 7.98
CA VAL A 66 -6.25 3.00 9.22
C VAL A 66 -5.32 4.20 9.05
N TRP A 67 -4.30 4.10 8.19
CA TRP A 67 -3.24 5.11 8.12
C TRP A 67 -3.28 6.00 6.89
N VAL A 68 -3.91 5.59 5.79
CA VAL A 68 -3.92 6.36 4.53
C VAL A 68 -5.05 7.36 4.54
N ASP A 69 -4.71 8.64 4.32
CA ASP A 69 -5.66 9.73 4.20
C ASP A 69 -6.08 9.96 2.74
N HIS A 70 -5.14 9.74 1.80
CA HIS A 70 -5.34 10.00 0.37
C HIS A 70 -5.02 8.78 -0.49
N TRP A 71 -5.99 8.36 -1.31
CA TRP A 71 -5.91 7.16 -2.14
C TRP A 71 -5.62 7.46 -3.61
N GLU A 72 -4.54 8.17 -3.87
CA GLU A 72 -4.12 8.60 -5.20
C GLU A 72 -2.59 8.75 -5.28
N SER A 73 -2.08 9.03 -6.48
CA SER A 73 -0.65 9.29 -6.66
C SER A 73 -0.27 10.57 -5.91
N PRO A 74 0.81 10.56 -5.10
CA PRO A 74 1.26 11.76 -4.43
C PRO A 74 1.71 12.83 -5.44
N PRO A 75 1.70 14.11 -5.07
CA PRO A 75 2.33 15.16 -5.85
C PRO A 75 3.81 14.87 -6.14
N ALA A 76 4.34 15.51 -7.19
CA ALA A 76 5.76 15.44 -7.50
C ALA A 76 6.59 15.95 -6.32
N HIS A 77 7.59 15.17 -5.91
CA HIS A 77 8.44 15.47 -4.76
C HIS A 77 9.84 14.90 -4.93
N THR A 78 10.80 15.46 -4.20
CA THR A 78 12.14 14.89 -4.04
C THR A 78 12.17 14.09 -2.73
N PRO A 79 12.46 12.77 -2.74
CA PRO A 79 12.59 11.99 -1.51
C PRO A 79 13.76 12.50 -0.66
N ASP A 80 13.50 12.79 0.61
CA ASP A 80 14.51 13.16 1.62
C ASP A 80 14.90 11.94 2.48
N ARG A 81 13.90 11.17 2.91
CA ARG A 81 14.12 9.95 3.70
C ARG A 81 13.30 8.80 3.15
N VAL A 82 13.92 7.63 3.10
CA VAL A 82 13.28 6.40 2.62
C VAL A 82 13.37 5.33 3.71
N GLY A 83 12.23 4.75 4.06
CA GLY A 83 12.12 3.59 4.92
C GLY A 83 11.70 2.38 4.10
N VAL A 84 12.36 1.24 4.30
CA VAL A 84 11.99 -0.02 3.65
C VAL A 84 11.74 -1.08 4.72
N GLY A 85 10.55 -1.67 4.70
CA GLY A 85 10.19 -2.84 5.48
C GLY A 85 10.18 -4.08 4.60
N LEU A 86 10.77 -5.18 5.07
CA LEU A 86 10.76 -6.46 4.37
C LEU A 86 9.69 -7.37 4.98
N GLY A 87 8.85 -7.95 4.13
CA GLY A 87 7.93 -8.99 4.53
C GLY A 87 8.63 -10.33 4.68
N GLN A 88 8.12 -11.18 5.57
CA GLN A 88 8.73 -12.49 5.88
C GLN A 88 8.35 -13.59 4.88
N ARG A 89 7.32 -13.37 4.06
CA ARG A 89 6.85 -14.34 3.07
C ARG A 89 7.75 -14.31 1.84
N GLN A 90 8.29 -15.46 1.44
CA GLN A 90 8.95 -15.61 0.15
C GLN A 90 7.91 -15.61 -0.97
N LEU A 91 8.10 -14.67 -1.89
CA LEU A 91 7.34 -14.54 -3.13
C LEU A 91 8.33 -14.71 -4.29
N ASP A 92 7.81 -14.89 -5.49
CA ASP A 92 8.55 -14.85 -6.76
C ASP A 92 9.03 -13.43 -7.15
N ARG A 93 8.99 -12.50 -6.18
CA ARG A 93 9.18 -11.06 -6.33
C ARG A 93 9.50 -10.41 -4.97
N PRO A 94 10.02 -9.17 -4.95
CA PRO A 94 10.39 -8.51 -3.70
C PRO A 94 9.17 -8.24 -2.80
N ASN A 95 9.11 -8.90 -1.65
CA ASN A 95 8.10 -8.62 -0.62
C ASN A 95 8.56 -7.43 0.24
N LEU A 96 8.37 -6.20 -0.25
CA LEU A 96 8.77 -5.00 0.48
C LEU A 96 7.71 -3.91 0.51
N LEU A 97 7.76 -3.14 1.59
CA LEU A 97 6.99 -1.94 1.79
C LEU A 97 7.94 -0.75 1.81
N ARG A 98 7.67 0.29 1.02
CA ARG A 98 8.51 1.50 1.00
C ARG A 98 7.71 2.72 1.42
N LEU A 99 8.28 3.48 2.36
CA LEU A 99 7.82 4.79 2.77
C LEU A 99 8.81 5.84 2.28
N CYS A 100 8.32 6.90 1.66
CA CYS A 100 9.11 8.05 1.25
C CYS A 100 8.60 9.30 1.98
N LEU A 101 9.50 9.99 2.66
CA LEU A 101 9.26 11.33 3.19
C LEU A 101 9.85 12.34 2.19
N PRO A 102 9.07 13.33 1.72
CA PRO A 102 9.56 14.36 0.82
C PRO A 102 10.46 15.34 1.56
N ALA A 103 11.38 15.96 0.81
CA ALA A 103 12.12 17.13 1.30
C ALA A 103 11.14 18.25 1.64
N ALA A 104 11.45 19.01 2.70
CA ALA A 104 10.66 20.19 3.03
C ALA A 104 10.66 21.14 1.82
N ALA A 105 9.46 21.61 1.42
CA ALA A 105 9.36 22.61 0.38
C ALA A 105 10.10 23.88 0.82
N ALA A 106 10.87 24.49 -0.08
CA ALA A 106 11.57 25.75 0.17
C ALA A 106 10.62 26.97 0.10
N SER A 107 9.39 26.83 0.61
CA SER A 107 8.36 27.86 0.62
C SER A 107 8.03 28.27 2.06
N ASP A 108 7.86 29.57 2.28
CA ASP A 108 7.56 30.23 3.58
C ASP A 108 6.18 29.86 4.19
N GLU A 109 5.41 28.97 3.55
CA GLU A 109 4.20 28.42 4.15
C GLU A 109 4.51 27.11 4.90
N PRO A 110 3.80 26.80 6.00
CA PRO A 110 4.02 25.57 6.75
C PRO A 110 3.71 24.36 5.87
N ALA A 111 4.75 23.81 5.22
CA ALA A 111 4.62 22.66 4.36
C ALA A 111 4.23 21.46 5.20
N GLU A 112 3.02 20.97 4.99
CA GLU A 112 2.49 19.77 5.63
C GLU A 112 3.43 18.59 5.33
N ARG A 113 3.92 17.91 6.38
CA ARG A 113 4.81 16.76 6.20
C ARG A 113 3.99 15.56 5.76
N GLN A 114 3.98 15.34 4.45
CA GLN A 114 3.32 14.22 3.78
C GLN A 114 4.21 12.98 3.82
N THR A 115 3.64 11.79 3.96
CA THR A 115 4.36 10.53 3.71
C THR A 115 3.73 9.83 2.53
N VAL A 116 4.55 9.22 1.69
CA VAL A 116 4.10 8.40 0.56
C VAL A 116 4.40 6.95 0.86
N LEU A 117 3.39 6.10 0.77
CA LEU A 117 3.56 4.66 0.83
C LEU A 117 3.48 4.06 -0.57
N VAL A 118 4.59 3.48 -1.00
CA VAL A 118 4.66 2.68 -2.24
C VAL A 118 4.87 1.23 -1.82
N GLN A 119 3.82 0.42 -1.96
CA GLN A 119 3.94 -1.02 -1.84
C GLN A 119 4.35 -1.59 -3.20
N GLN A 120 5.58 -2.09 -3.31
CA GLN A 120 6.00 -2.88 -4.47
C GLN A 120 5.96 -4.33 -4.03
N CYS A 121 4.90 -5.02 -4.43
CA CYS A 121 4.75 -6.45 -4.19
C CYS A 121 5.49 -7.26 -5.23
#